data_AF-A0AAW7GGM6-F1
#
_entry.id   AF-A0AAW7GGM6-F1
#
_cell.length_a   1.000
_cell.length_b   1.000
_cell.length_c   1.000
_cell.angle_alpha   90.00
_cell.angle_beta   90.00
_cell.angle_gamma   90.00
#
_symmetry.space_group_name_H-M   'P 1'
#
loop_
_entity.id
_entity.type
_entity.pdbx_description
1 polymer ?
#
loop_
_entity_poly.entity_id
_entity_poly.type
_entity_poly.pdbx_seq_one_letter_code
_entity_poly.pdbx_strand_id
1 'polypeptide(L)'
;KNPFYRRSVLIPQAERWQEDLPVQWLEHDVEANAIWLNEKNDIWLEIPRYENQISWGGGDIFAFLLVPFIIYYLINPVLFGWDVRISLVSLLALFFFISLFKLLIRMTYHTPRGTPVRLNRKRQKVYIYEHHRSSWNPWIDWPV
;
A
#
# COMPACT_ATOMS: atom_id res chain seq x y z
N LYS A 1 -49.10 4.66 -12.80
CA LYS A 1 -48.00 5.53 -12.31
C LYS A 1 -47.36 4.82 -11.11
N ASN A 2 -46.12 4.36 -11.23
CA ASN A 2 -45.45 3.54 -10.21
C ASN A 2 -44.80 4.44 -9.13
N PRO A 3 -45.00 4.19 -7.83
CA PRO A 3 -44.64 5.12 -6.74
C PRO A 3 -43.19 5.04 -6.23
N PHE A 4 -42.29 4.27 -6.87
CA PHE A 4 -40.99 3.93 -6.28
C PHE A 4 -39.79 4.79 -6.68
N TYR A 5 -39.96 5.84 -7.49
CA TYR A 5 -38.88 6.79 -7.74
C TYR A 5 -38.74 7.79 -6.58
N ARG A 6 -37.93 7.45 -5.57
CA ARG A 6 -37.30 8.47 -4.71
C ARG A 6 -36.35 9.28 -5.60
N ARG A 7 -36.84 10.38 -6.20
CA ARG A 7 -35.98 11.34 -6.89
C ARG A 7 -34.99 11.93 -5.89
N SER A 8 -33.70 11.96 -6.23
CA SER A 8 -32.74 12.80 -5.51
C SER A 8 -33.22 14.25 -5.60
N VAL A 9 -33.14 14.97 -4.48
CA VAL A 9 -33.62 16.37 -4.38
C VAL A 9 -32.74 17.33 -5.18
N LEU A 10 -31.56 16.89 -5.61
CA LEU A 10 -30.57 17.73 -6.29
C LEU A 10 -30.69 17.61 -7.81
N ILE A 11 -30.66 18.77 -8.49
CA ILE A 11 -30.58 18.83 -9.94
C ILE A 11 -29.16 18.35 -10.34
N PRO A 12 -29.05 17.28 -11.13
CA PRO A 12 -27.77 16.77 -11.63
C PRO A 12 -27.05 17.81 -12.49
N GLN A 13 -25.72 17.78 -12.53
CA GLN A 13 -24.93 18.62 -13.43
C GLN A 13 -24.92 18.12 -14.88
N ALA A 14 -25.20 16.82 -15.09
CA ALA A 14 -25.28 16.21 -16.41
C ALA A 14 -26.73 15.99 -16.82
N GLU A 15 -27.07 16.41 -18.04
CA GLU A 15 -28.35 16.06 -18.67
C GLU A 15 -28.42 14.53 -18.82
N ARG A 16 -29.55 13.92 -18.48
CA ARG A 16 -29.81 12.47 -18.63
C ARG A 16 -28.94 11.50 -17.81
N TRP A 17 -28.28 11.92 -16.74
CA TRP A 17 -27.54 11.01 -15.83
C TRP A 17 -28.33 9.78 -15.32
N GLN A 18 -29.67 9.83 -15.36
CA GLN A 18 -30.54 8.72 -14.97
C GLN A 18 -30.57 7.60 -16.02
N GLU A 19 -30.29 7.92 -17.28
CA GLU A 19 -30.18 6.95 -18.38
C GLU A 19 -28.88 6.14 -18.27
N ASP A 20 -27.85 6.71 -17.62
CA ASP A 20 -26.59 6.03 -17.31
C ASP A 20 -26.70 5.10 -16.09
N LEU A 21 -27.74 5.25 -15.28
CA LEU A 21 -27.99 4.33 -14.18
C LEU A 21 -28.45 2.98 -14.75
N PRO A 22 -27.96 1.86 -14.20
CA PRO A 22 -28.45 0.57 -14.65
C PRO A 22 -29.94 0.44 -14.33
N VAL A 23 -30.64 -0.23 -15.23
CA VAL A 23 -32.09 -0.39 -15.17
C VAL A 23 -32.46 -1.21 -13.94
N GLN A 24 -33.15 -0.59 -12.97
CA GLN A 24 -33.41 -1.16 -11.64
C GLN A 24 -34.16 -2.51 -11.65
N TRP A 25 -34.92 -2.80 -12.70
CA TRP A 25 -35.70 -4.03 -12.85
C TRP A 25 -35.01 -5.11 -13.69
N LEU A 26 -33.83 -4.83 -14.25
CA LEU A 26 -33.01 -5.87 -14.85
C LEU A 26 -32.30 -6.63 -13.73
N GLU A 27 -32.32 -7.96 -13.79
CA GLU A 27 -31.48 -8.79 -12.93
C GLU A 27 -30.03 -8.49 -13.28
N HIS A 28 -29.27 -7.96 -12.33
CA HIS A 28 -27.87 -7.62 -12.56
C HIS A 28 -27.07 -8.90 -12.42
N ASP A 29 -26.45 -9.35 -13.51
CA ASP A 29 -25.64 -10.57 -13.56
C ASP A 29 -24.34 -10.45 -12.75
N VAL A 30 -24.01 -9.23 -12.29
CA VAL A 30 -22.80 -8.90 -11.55
C VAL A 30 -23.18 -8.11 -10.31
N GLU A 31 -22.79 -8.61 -9.13
CA GLU A 31 -22.91 -7.85 -7.89
C GLU A 31 -22.17 -6.51 -8.01
N ALA A 32 -22.74 -5.45 -7.43
CA ALA A 32 -22.11 -4.13 -7.38
C ALA A 32 -20.82 -4.20 -6.56
N ASN A 33 -19.73 -4.60 -7.20
CA ASN A 33 -18.42 -4.64 -6.58
C ASN A 33 -17.89 -3.21 -6.57
N ALA A 34 -18.13 -2.49 -5.47
CA ALA A 34 -17.55 -1.18 -5.28
C ALA A 34 -16.04 -1.33 -5.40
N ILE A 35 -15.46 -0.72 -6.45
CA ILE A 35 -14.02 -0.58 -6.63
C ILE A 35 -13.46 -0.12 -5.29
N TRP A 36 -12.77 -1.02 -4.59
CA TRP A 36 -12.21 -0.91 -3.24
C TRP A 36 -12.26 0.53 -2.70
N LEU A 37 -13.30 0.90 -1.95
CA LEU A 37 -13.40 2.20 -1.28
C LEU A 37 -12.80 2.08 0.12
N ASN A 38 -11.98 3.04 0.54
CA ASN A 38 -11.46 3.05 1.91
C ASN A 38 -12.57 3.41 2.91
N GLU A 39 -13.27 4.50 2.64
CA GLU A 39 -14.33 5.01 3.50
C GLU A 39 -15.42 5.69 2.65
N LYS A 40 -16.69 5.45 3.02
CA LYS A 40 -17.85 6.12 2.45
C LYS A 40 -18.74 6.63 3.59
N ASN A 41 -18.83 7.93 3.74
CA ASN A 41 -19.75 8.58 4.66
C ASN A 41 -20.51 9.73 3.97
N ASP A 42 -21.39 10.42 4.69
CA ASP A 42 -22.22 11.50 4.11
C ASP A 42 -21.42 12.72 3.64
N ILE A 43 -20.17 12.86 4.11
CA ILE A 43 -19.30 14.01 3.83
C ILE A 43 -18.21 13.64 2.82
N TRP A 44 -17.65 12.44 2.91
CA TRP A 44 -16.44 12.00 2.26
C TRP A 44 -16.68 10.69 1.50
N LEU A 45 -16.15 10.62 0.29
CA LEU A 45 -15.91 9.38 -0.43
C LEU A 45 -14.40 9.27 -0.63
N GLU A 46 -13.78 8.26 -0.02
CA GLU A 46 -12.34 8.02 -0.12
C GLU A 46 -12.04 6.90 -1.11
N ILE A 47 -11.33 7.24 -2.18
CA ILE A 47 -10.85 6.30 -3.19
C ILE A 47 -9.38 6.04 -2.89
N PRO A 48 -8.97 4.79 -2.58
CA PRO A 48 -7.58 4.46 -2.38
C PRO A 48 -6.81 4.69 -3.66
N ARG A 49 -5.64 5.30 -3.54
CA ARG A 49 -4.66 5.32 -4.61
C ARG A 49 -3.70 4.17 -4.36
N TYR A 50 -3.79 3.16 -5.22
CA TYR A 50 -2.69 2.23 -5.44
C TYR A 50 -1.68 2.95 -6.34
N GLU A 51 -1.04 4.00 -5.83
CA GLU A 51 0.12 4.53 -6.53
C GLU A 51 1.18 3.43 -6.52
N ASN A 52 1.87 3.25 -7.65
CA ASN A 52 3.01 2.34 -7.80
C ASN A 52 4.22 2.81 -6.97
N GLN A 53 4.01 3.24 -5.73
CA GLN A 53 5.05 3.60 -4.78
C GLN A 53 5.74 2.32 -4.32
N ILE A 54 6.52 1.78 -5.26
CA ILE A 54 7.49 0.72 -5.09
C ILE A 54 6.94 -0.34 -4.13
N SER A 55 5.88 -1.01 -4.54
CA SER A 55 5.72 -2.39 -4.11
C SER A 55 7.01 -3.07 -4.55
N TRP A 56 7.94 -3.21 -3.62
CA TRP A 56 9.06 -4.12 -3.77
C TRP A 56 8.43 -5.52 -3.71
N GLY A 57 7.62 -5.88 -4.70
CA GLY A 57 6.92 -7.17 -4.74
C GLY A 57 7.91 -8.34 -4.78
N GLY A 58 9.17 -8.08 -5.13
CA GLY A 58 10.29 -9.00 -4.98
C GLY A 58 11.15 -8.78 -3.73
N GLY A 59 10.89 -7.75 -2.92
CA GLY A 59 11.63 -7.42 -1.70
C GLY A 59 11.66 -8.59 -0.71
N ASP A 60 10.55 -9.33 -0.61
CA ASP A 60 10.48 -10.56 0.18
C ASP A 60 11.35 -11.66 -0.41
N ILE A 61 11.32 -11.84 -1.74
CA ILE A 61 12.17 -12.82 -2.44
C ILE A 61 13.65 -12.48 -2.18
N PHE A 62 14.03 -11.21 -2.32
CA PHE A 62 15.39 -10.75 -2.03
C PHE A 62 15.76 -10.94 -0.56
N ALA A 63 14.84 -10.66 0.38
CA ALA A 63 15.08 -10.89 1.80
C ALA A 63 15.30 -12.39 2.10
N PHE A 64 14.50 -13.28 1.52
CA PHE A 64 14.68 -14.73 1.64
C PHE A 64 16.01 -15.21 1.06
N LEU A 65 16.47 -14.63 -0.05
CA LEU A 65 17.77 -14.94 -0.65
C LEU A 65 18.96 -14.54 0.24
N LEU A 66 18.77 -13.63 1.21
CA LEU A 66 19.82 -13.28 2.18
C LEU A 66 19.97 -14.27 3.33
N VAL A 67 18.95 -15.10 3.61
CA VAL A 67 18.95 -16.04 4.74
C VAL A 67 20.13 -17.02 4.69
N PRO A 68 20.47 -17.65 3.54
CA PRO A 68 21.64 -18.52 3.44
C PRO A 68 22.96 -17.81 3.78
N PHE A 69 23.10 -16.52 3.43
CA PHE A 69 24.29 -15.75 3.76
C PHE A 69 24.40 -15.51 5.26
N ILE A 70 23.28 -15.19 5.93
CA ILE A 70 23.25 -15.02 7.39
C ILE A 70 23.66 -16.33 8.08
N ILE A 71 23.11 -17.47 7.62
CA ILE A 71 23.46 -18.80 8.16
C ILE A 71 24.94 -19.10 7.92
N TYR A 72 25.45 -18.84 6.71
CA TYR A 72 26.85 -19.07 6.36
C TYR A 72 27.79 -18.32 7.32
N TYR A 73 27.57 -17.02 7.55
CA TYR A 73 28.42 -16.24 8.45
C TYR A 73 28.24 -16.61 9.93
N LEU A 74 27.10 -17.18 10.31
CA LEU A 74 26.89 -17.70 11.66
C LEU A 74 27.71 -18.98 11.94
N ILE A 75 27.78 -19.89 10.96
CA ILE A 75 28.52 -21.16 11.10
C ILE A 75 30.00 -21.05 10.75
N ASN A 76 30.40 -19.99 10.05
CA ASN A 76 31.77 -19.79 9.55
C ASN A 76 32.84 -19.94 10.64
N PRO A 77 32.73 -19.35 11.85
CA PRO A 77 33.73 -19.52 12.91
C PRO A 77 33.94 -20.98 13.33
N VAL A 78 32.87 -21.79 13.30
CA VAL A 78 32.94 -23.21 13.65
C VAL A 78 33.64 -24.02 12.56
N LEU A 79 33.35 -23.71 11.28
CA LEU A 79 33.93 -24.41 10.13
C LEU A 79 35.45 -24.18 9.99
N PHE A 80 35.94 -23.01 10.40
CA PHE A 80 37.35 -22.62 10.26
C PHE A 80 38.12 -22.62 11.60
N GLY A 81 37.61 -23.29 12.63
CA GLY A 81 38.37 -23.57 13.85
C GLY A 81 38.58 -22.38 14.79
N TRP A 82 37.61 -21.46 14.87
CA TRP A 82 37.61 -20.31 15.79
C TRP A 82 38.80 -19.35 15.63
N ASP A 83 39.36 -19.22 14.43
CA ASP A 83 40.32 -18.16 14.14
C ASP A 83 39.69 -16.78 14.43
N VAL A 84 40.37 -15.98 15.24
CA VAL A 84 39.89 -14.66 15.69
C VAL A 84 39.67 -13.70 14.52
N ARG A 85 40.53 -13.72 13.49
CA ARG A 85 40.42 -12.84 12.32
C ARG A 85 39.19 -13.21 11.50
N ILE A 86 38.99 -14.50 11.26
CA ILE A 86 37.84 -15.03 10.52
C ILE A 86 36.54 -14.76 11.29
N SER A 87 36.57 -14.94 12.63
CA SER A 87 35.43 -14.68 13.50
C SER A 87 35.03 -13.20 13.48
N LEU A 88 36.00 -12.28 13.51
CA LEU A 88 35.75 -10.84 13.45
C LEU A 88 35.12 -10.42 12.11
N VAL A 89 35.66 -10.92 10.99
CA VAL A 89 35.11 -10.66 9.66
C VAL A 89 33.69 -11.21 9.54
N SER A 90 33.45 -12.42 10.05
CA SER A 90 32.13 -13.06 10.05
C SER A 90 31.11 -12.28 10.86
N LEU A 91 31.50 -11.73 12.02
CA LEU A 91 30.63 -10.90 12.86
C LEU A 91 30.23 -9.59 12.16
N LEU A 92 31.17 -8.92 11.49
CA LEU A 92 30.90 -7.71 10.72
C LEU A 92 29.98 -7.99 9.54
N ALA A 93 30.24 -9.07 8.80
CA ALA A 93 29.38 -9.51 7.70
C ALA A 93 27.97 -9.85 8.19
N LEU A 94 27.84 -10.56 9.31
CA LEU A 94 26.57 -10.91 9.93
C LEU A 94 25.76 -9.66 10.30
N PHE A 95 26.40 -8.66 10.91
CA PHE A 95 25.75 -7.38 11.20
C PHE A 95 25.23 -6.70 9.93
N PHE A 96 26.04 -6.67 8.87
CA PHE A 96 25.65 -6.11 7.58
C PHE A 96 24.43 -6.82 6.98
N PHE A 97 24.46 -8.16 6.89
CA PHE A 97 23.37 -8.94 6.28
C PHE A 97 22.09 -8.88 7.11
N ILE A 98 22.18 -8.88 8.44
CA ILE A 98 21.01 -8.69 9.31
C ILE A 98 20.42 -7.29 9.13
N SER A 99 21.25 -6.25 9.07
CA SER A 99 20.81 -4.88 8.84
C SER A 99 20.12 -4.75 7.47
N LEU A 100 20.69 -5.35 6.44
CA LEU A 100 20.13 -5.36 5.09
C LEU A 100 18.79 -6.12 5.04
N PHE A 101 18.71 -7.29 5.67
CA PHE A 101 17.47 -8.06 5.78
C PHE A 101 16.35 -7.26 6.45
N LYS A 102 16.65 -6.62 7.59
CA LYS A 102 15.70 -5.74 8.29
C LYS A 102 15.23 -4.58 7.41
N LEU A 103 16.14 -3.97 6.65
CA LEU A 103 15.80 -2.90 5.73
C LEU A 103 14.83 -3.38 4.64
N LEU A 104 15.11 -4.54 4.02
CA LEU A 104 14.23 -5.09 2.98
C LEU A 104 12.82 -5.38 3.50
N ILE A 105 12.69 -6.02 4.67
CA ILE A 105 11.38 -6.27 5.28
C ILE A 105 10.65 -4.96 5.62
N ARG A 106 11.35 -3.96 6.18
CA ARG A 106 10.77 -2.64 6.44
C ARG A 106 10.25 -1.99 5.16
N MET A 107 11.01 -2.09 4.07
CA MET A 107 10.62 -1.54 2.78
C MET A 107 9.45 -2.28 2.12
N THR A 108 9.31 -3.59 2.32
CA THR A 108 8.17 -4.32 1.76
C THR A 108 6.88 -4.04 2.52
N TYR A 109 6.90 -4.07 3.86
CA TYR A 109 5.68 -4.07 4.67
C TYR A 109 5.31 -2.72 5.29
N HIS A 110 6.30 -1.86 5.57
CA HIS A 110 6.10 -0.61 6.32
C HIS A 110 6.29 0.64 5.46
N THR A 111 6.38 0.51 4.14
CA THR A 111 6.38 1.68 3.26
C THR A 111 4.99 2.33 3.29
N PRO A 112 4.89 3.65 3.52
CA PRO A 112 3.60 4.34 3.54
C PRO A 112 2.94 4.25 2.17
N ARG A 113 1.64 4.02 2.19
CA ARG A 113 0.82 3.97 0.98
C ARG A 113 0.54 5.38 0.48
N GLY A 114 0.25 5.49 -0.81
CA GLY A 114 -0.20 6.73 -1.41
C GLY A 114 -1.44 7.25 -0.69
N THR A 115 -1.45 8.55 -0.41
CA THR A 115 -2.60 9.19 0.21
C THR A 115 -3.84 9.04 -0.68
N PRO A 116 -4.99 8.65 -0.11
CA PRO A 116 -6.21 8.43 -0.89
C PRO A 116 -6.72 9.74 -1.50
N VAL A 117 -7.47 9.63 -2.59
CA VAL A 117 -8.22 10.76 -3.13
C VAL A 117 -9.50 10.91 -2.32
N ARG A 118 -9.70 12.08 -1.70
CA ARG A 118 -10.90 12.37 -0.92
C ARG A 118 -11.84 13.27 -1.71
N LEU A 119 -13.04 12.79 -1.99
CA LEU A 119 -14.11 13.59 -2.56
C LEU A 119 -15.00 14.12 -1.43
N ASN A 120 -15.08 15.44 -1.28
CA ASN A 120 -15.93 16.08 -0.28
C ASN A 120 -17.30 16.43 -0.89
N ARG A 121 -18.35 15.75 -0.44
CA ARG A 121 -19.73 15.97 -0.87
C ARG A 121 -20.31 17.30 -0.39
N LYS A 122 -19.98 17.76 0.84
CA LYS A 122 -20.48 19.02 1.41
C LYS A 122 -19.87 20.25 0.75
N ARG A 123 -18.57 20.22 0.47
CA ARG A 123 -17.82 21.33 -0.14
C ARG A 123 -17.77 21.25 -1.67
N GLN A 124 -18.20 20.13 -2.26
CA GLN A 124 -18.07 19.82 -3.69
C GLN A 124 -16.63 20.01 -4.20
N LYS A 125 -15.64 19.59 -3.38
CA LYS A 125 -14.20 19.71 -3.68
C LYS A 125 -13.54 18.34 -3.69
N VAL A 126 -12.56 18.20 -4.56
CA VAL A 126 -11.67 17.03 -4.63
C VAL A 126 -10.37 17.40 -3.95
N TYR A 127 -9.95 16.58 -2.99
CA TYR A 127 -8.66 16.72 -2.32
C TYR A 127 -7.75 15.60 -2.80
N ILE A 128 -6.68 15.99 -3.48
CA ILE A 128 -5.58 15.11 -3.87
C ILE A 128 -4.41 15.53 -3.01
N TYR A 129 -4.08 14.70 -2.02
CA TYR A 129 -2.86 14.88 -1.26
C TYR A 129 -1.74 14.25 -2.07
N GLU A 130 -0.72 15.04 -2.38
CA GLU A 130 0.57 14.52 -2.77
C GLU A 130 1.45 14.57 -1.53
N HIS A 131 1.62 13.42 -0.88
CA HIS A 131 2.71 13.30 0.09
C HIS A 131 4.02 13.34 -0.70
N HIS A 132 4.58 14.54 -0.86
CA HIS A 132 5.90 14.68 -1.44
C HIS A 132 6.88 13.90 -0.55
N ARG A 133 7.53 12.88 -1.12
CA ARG A 133 8.55 12.07 -0.45
C ARG A 133 9.81 12.91 -0.25
N SER A 134 9.71 13.96 0.55
CA SER A 134 10.71 15.02 0.71
C SER A 134 12.06 14.50 1.21
N SER A 135 12.08 13.36 1.91
CA SER A 135 13.29 12.62 2.21
C SER A 135 13.05 11.13 2.05
N TRP A 136 13.73 10.48 1.10
CA TRP A 136 13.79 9.03 1.04
C TRP A 136 14.70 8.53 2.16
N ASN A 137 14.17 8.43 3.38
CA ASN A 137 14.89 7.88 4.52
C ASN A 137 14.09 6.71 5.10
N PRO A 138 14.53 5.46 4.86
CA PRO A 138 13.82 4.28 5.35
C PRO A 138 13.81 4.18 6.87
N TRP A 139 14.69 4.91 7.57
CA TRP A 139 14.87 4.86 9.02
C TRP A 139 14.00 5.86 9.79
N ILE A 140 13.26 6.73 9.12
CA ILE A 140 12.28 7.63 9.76
C ILE A 140 10.98 6.87 9.98
N ASP A 141 10.26 7.23 11.04
CA ASP A 141 8.88 6.78 11.24
C ASP A 141 7.98 7.44 10.20
N TRP A 142 7.59 6.64 9.21
CA TRP A 142 6.67 7.10 8.18
C TRP A 142 5.28 7.29 8.80
N PRO A 143 4.57 8.38 8.47
CA PRO A 143 3.17 8.50 8.88
C PRO A 143 2.38 7.38 8.21
N VAL A 144 1.80 6.50 9.04
CA VAL A 144 0.93 5.40 8.62
C VAL A 144 -0.50 5.89 8.51
#